data_AF-A0A7V9Q3Q1-F1
#
_entry.id   AF-A0A7V9Q3Q1-F1
#
_cell.length_a   1.000
_cell.length_b   1.000
_cell.length_c   1.000
_cell.angle_alpha   90.00
_cell.angle_beta   90.00
_cell.angle_gamma   90.00
#
_symmetry.space_group_name_H-M   'P 1'
#
loop_
_entity.id
_entity.type
_entity.pdbx_description
1 polymer ?
#
loop_
_entity_poly.entity_id
_entity_poly.type
_entity_poly.pdbx_seq_one_letter_code
_entity_poly.pdbx_strand_id
1 'polypeptide(L)'
;MNWCWLALVTAAPEGVAASATAGDGMWLAAWNARRQPPVSHAARADARIVDPHGAPAWVSFVRAPPGVKLAFDDLAVQQARRQVLAGPPSALVTTLLTDASHFEGALTAWRDGGVHEDPFARIFPARRLQVGEGLLGNVAAPSGPVIERYGSASPWPQDRF
;
A
#
# COMPACT_ATOMS: atom_id res chain seq x y z
N MET A 1 -10.44 13.30 -3.38
CA MET A 1 -10.73 12.03 -2.68
C MET A 1 -9.41 11.30 -2.65
N ASN A 2 -8.82 11.10 -1.47
CA ASN A 2 -7.37 10.96 -1.34
C ASN A 2 -6.89 9.52 -1.15
N TRP A 3 -7.78 8.56 -1.36
CA TRP A 3 -7.50 7.14 -1.21
C TRP A 3 -8.14 6.34 -2.35
N CYS A 4 -7.67 5.12 -2.56
CA CYS A 4 -8.21 4.14 -3.50
C CYS A 4 -8.42 2.80 -2.77
N TRP A 5 -9.22 1.91 -3.35
CA TRP A 5 -9.25 0.51 -2.93
C TRP A 5 -8.15 -0.24 -3.66
N LEU A 6 -7.37 -1.05 -2.94
CA LEU A 6 -6.28 -1.85 -3.49
C LEU A 6 -6.44 -3.31 -3.05
N ALA A 7 -6.27 -4.24 -3.99
CA ALA A 7 -6.29 -5.68 -3.69
C ALA A 7 -5.36 -6.46 -4.64
N LEU A 8 -4.90 -7.61 -4.15
CA LEU A 8 -4.30 -8.65 -4.97
C LEU A 8 -5.40 -9.68 -5.30
N VAL A 9 -5.65 -9.95 -6.57
CA VAL A 9 -6.74 -10.83 -7.04
C VAL A 9 -6.22 -11.88 -8.03
N THR A 10 -6.92 -13.00 -8.17
CA THR A 10 -6.52 -14.12 -9.05
C THR A 10 -7.05 -14.01 -10.48
N ALA A 11 -8.13 -13.26 -10.68
CA ALA A 11 -8.74 -13.05 -11.99
C ALA A 11 -8.42 -11.64 -12.51
N ALA A 12 -8.42 -11.47 -13.84
CA ALA A 12 -8.28 -10.17 -14.45
C ALA A 12 -9.40 -9.24 -13.94
N PRO A 13 -9.06 -8.09 -13.32
CA PRO A 13 -10.04 -7.26 -12.63
C PRO A 13 -10.80 -6.36 -13.60
N GLU A 14 -12.10 -6.22 -13.39
CA GLU A 14 -12.97 -5.32 -14.15
C GLU A 14 -13.31 -4.04 -13.38
N GLY A 15 -13.62 -2.97 -14.11
CA GLY A 15 -14.07 -1.70 -13.53
C GLY A 15 -13.03 -1.00 -12.64
N VAL A 16 -11.76 -1.35 -12.80
CA VAL A 16 -10.61 -0.77 -12.09
C VAL A 16 -10.24 0.59 -12.65
N ALA A 17 -9.61 1.41 -11.80
CA ALA A 17 -8.93 2.62 -12.24
C ALA A 17 -7.59 2.27 -12.91
N ALA A 18 -6.91 1.26 -12.38
CA ALA A 18 -5.66 0.72 -12.93
C ALA A 18 -5.44 -0.71 -12.40
N SER A 19 -4.71 -1.51 -13.15
CA SER A 19 -4.29 -2.84 -12.73
C SER A 19 -3.00 -3.23 -13.44
N ALA A 20 -2.26 -4.14 -12.80
CA ALA A 20 -1.05 -4.71 -13.36
C ALA A 20 -1.00 -6.19 -13.00
N THR A 21 -0.39 -7.00 -13.85
CA THR A 21 -0.06 -8.37 -13.49
C THR A 21 0.89 -8.36 -12.30
N ALA A 22 0.66 -9.27 -11.36
CA ALA A 22 1.53 -9.55 -10.25
C ALA A 22 1.93 -11.02 -10.34
N GLY A 23 3.14 -11.38 -9.92
CA GLY A 23 3.63 -12.77 -9.97
C GLY A 23 2.61 -13.83 -9.54
N ASP A 24 2.83 -15.07 -9.97
CA ASP A 24 1.96 -16.23 -9.70
C ASP A 24 0.56 -16.15 -10.36
N GLY A 25 0.45 -15.48 -11.50
CA GLY A 25 -0.82 -15.34 -12.24
C GLY A 25 -1.84 -14.42 -11.55
N MET A 26 -1.38 -13.62 -10.60
CA MET A 26 -2.22 -12.68 -9.86
C MET A 26 -2.29 -11.33 -10.58
N TRP A 27 -3.18 -10.47 -10.10
CA TRP A 27 -3.29 -9.08 -10.50
C TRP A 27 -3.29 -8.21 -9.27
N LEU A 28 -2.50 -7.14 -9.29
CA LEU A 28 -2.68 -6.03 -8.38
C LEU A 28 -3.67 -5.06 -9.03
N ALA A 29 -4.70 -4.66 -8.29
CA ALA A 29 -5.84 -3.93 -8.82
C ALA A 29 -6.19 -2.75 -7.91
N ALA A 30 -6.37 -1.58 -8.51
CA ALA A 30 -6.81 -0.38 -7.82
C ALA A 30 -8.15 0.12 -8.37
N TRP A 31 -9.06 0.48 -7.48
CA TRP A 31 -10.33 1.11 -7.82
C TRP A 31 -10.42 2.49 -7.17
N ASN A 32 -11.03 3.43 -7.88
CA ASN A 32 -11.36 4.75 -7.32
C ASN A 32 -12.14 4.60 -6.01
N ALA A 33 -11.95 5.53 -5.09
CA ALA A 33 -12.66 5.51 -3.80
C ALA A 33 -14.17 5.39 -4.01
N ARG A 34 -14.75 4.39 -3.36
CA ARG A 34 -16.20 4.09 -3.31
C ARG A 34 -16.56 3.73 -1.88
N ARG A 35 -17.82 3.96 -1.46
CA ARG A 35 -18.24 3.72 -0.07
C ARG A 35 -18.00 2.27 0.40
N GLN A 36 -18.15 1.30 -0.49
CA GLN A 36 -17.93 -0.12 -0.21
C GLN A 36 -16.74 -0.65 -1.02
N PRO A 37 -15.99 -1.63 -0.47
CA PRO A 37 -14.89 -2.26 -1.18
C PRO A 37 -15.43 -3.10 -2.36
N PRO A 38 -14.78 -3.05 -3.54
CA PRO A 38 -15.17 -3.85 -4.71
C PRO A 38 -15.00 -5.36 -4.51
N VAL A 39 -14.04 -5.75 -3.67
CA VAL A 39 -13.80 -7.15 -3.25
C VAL A 39 -13.57 -7.19 -1.75
N SER A 40 -13.92 -8.30 -1.09
CA SER A 40 -13.97 -8.40 0.38
C SER A 40 -12.63 -8.14 1.09
N HIS A 41 -11.52 -8.39 0.41
CA HIS A 41 -10.16 -8.19 0.94
C HIS A 41 -9.48 -6.93 0.40
N ALA A 42 -10.20 -6.03 -0.28
CA ALA A 42 -9.63 -4.74 -0.67
C ALA A 42 -9.39 -3.86 0.56
N ALA A 43 -8.26 -3.18 0.58
CA ALA A 43 -7.89 -2.22 1.62
C ALA A 43 -7.74 -0.83 1.03
N ARG A 44 -7.93 0.20 1.86
CA ARG A 44 -7.69 1.59 1.44
C ARG A 44 -6.20 1.84 1.36
N ALA A 45 -5.76 2.43 0.25
CA ALA A 45 -4.39 2.87 0.02
C ALA A 45 -4.36 4.31 -0.49
N ASP A 46 -3.22 5.00 -0.42
CA ASP A 46 -3.08 6.37 -0.93
C ASP A 46 -3.39 6.39 -2.43
N ALA A 47 -4.27 7.28 -2.90
CA ALA A 47 -4.66 7.32 -4.30
C ALA A 47 -3.50 7.66 -5.26
N ARG A 48 -2.46 8.33 -4.77
CA ARG A 48 -1.29 8.72 -5.57
C ARG A 48 -0.43 7.54 -6.01
N ILE A 49 -0.64 6.35 -5.43
CA ILE A 49 0.04 5.13 -5.92
C ILE A 49 -0.47 4.70 -7.29
N VAL A 50 -1.62 5.21 -7.74
CA VAL A 50 -2.30 4.79 -8.96
C VAL A 50 -1.81 5.63 -10.15
N ASP A 51 -1.10 4.98 -11.07
CA ASP A 51 -0.63 5.54 -12.34
C ASP A 51 -0.85 4.49 -13.45
N PRO A 52 -1.82 4.71 -14.37
CA PRO A 52 -2.05 3.83 -15.52
C PRO A 52 -0.87 3.72 -16.50
N HIS A 53 0.16 4.56 -16.35
CA HIS A 53 1.40 4.50 -17.11
C HIS A 53 2.61 4.18 -16.21
N GLY A 54 2.36 3.74 -14.98
CA GLY A 54 3.38 3.40 -14.01
C GLY A 54 4.27 2.27 -14.52
N ALA A 55 5.59 2.45 -14.40
CA ALA A 55 6.54 1.42 -14.80
C ALA A 55 6.43 0.15 -13.92
N PRO A 56 7.00 -0.99 -14.34
CA PRO A 56 7.11 -2.18 -13.50
C PRO A 56 7.91 -1.91 -12.21
N ALA A 57 7.64 -2.68 -11.16
CA ALA A 57 8.37 -2.60 -9.89
C ALA A 57 8.36 -3.94 -9.14
N TRP A 58 9.37 -4.14 -8.30
CA TRP A 58 9.29 -5.13 -7.23
C TRP A 58 8.48 -4.56 -6.08
N VAL A 59 7.53 -5.33 -5.55
CA VAL A 59 6.73 -4.91 -4.41
C VAL A 59 6.87 -5.89 -3.25
N SER A 60 6.83 -5.33 -2.04
CA SER A 60 6.49 -6.04 -0.81
C SER A 60 5.06 -5.69 -0.47
N PHE A 61 4.16 -6.67 -0.54
CA PHE A 61 2.75 -6.55 -0.19
C PHE A 61 2.50 -7.24 1.14
N VAL A 62 2.48 -6.44 2.21
CA VAL A 62 2.27 -6.88 3.58
C VAL A 62 0.77 -6.86 3.89
N ARG A 63 0.24 -7.94 4.44
CA ARG A 63 -1.19 -8.05 4.81
C ARG A 63 -1.41 -8.72 6.15
N ALA A 64 -2.26 -8.13 6.96
CA ALA A 64 -2.78 -8.74 8.17
C ALA A 64 -3.46 -10.08 7.85
N PRO A 65 -3.30 -11.11 8.70
CA PRO A 65 -4.13 -12.31 8.61
C PRO A 65 -5.63 -11.96 8.77
N PRO A 66 -6.55 -12.75 8.19
CA PRO A 66 -7.98 -12.52 8.35
C PRO A 66 -8.40 -12.41 9.82
N GLY A 67 -9.16 -11.36 10.14
CA GLY A 67 -9.67 -11.10 11.49
C GLY A 67 -8.68 -10.38 12.42
N VAL A 68 -7.44 -10.15 11.99
CA VAL A 68 -6.47 -9.36 12.76
C VAL A 68 -6.64 -7.88 12.43
N LYS A 69 -6.78 -7.06 13.47
CA LYS A 69 -6.84 -5.60 13.36
C LYS A 69 -5.79 -5.00 14.28
N LEU A 70 -4.91 -4.18 13.72
CA LEU A 70 -3.93 -3.45 14.49
C LEU A 70 -4.29 -1.96 14.45
N ALA A 71 -4.22 -1.28 15.59
CA ALA A 71 -4.43 0.16 15.63
C ALA A 71 -3.30 0.85 14.83
N PHE A 72 -3.63 1.90 14.08
CA PHE A 72 -2.63 2.59 13.26
C PHE A 72 -1.54 3.29 14.10
N ASP A 73 -1.85 3.64 15.35
CA ASP A 73 -0.94 4.21 16.34
C ASP A 73 -0.17 3.17 17.16
N ASP A 74 -0.38 1.88 16.88
CA ASP A 74 0.40 0.81 17.51
C ASP A 74 1.91 1.03 17.32
N LEU A 75 2.68 0.76 18.38
CA LEU A 75 4.11 1.03 18.42
C LEU A 75 4.88 0.31 17.29
N ALA A 76 4.47 -0.90 16.92
CA ALA A 76 5.10 -1.64 15.83
C ALA A 76 4.87 -0.95 14.48
N VAL A 77 3.64 -0.45 14.23
CA VAL A 77 3.31 0.32 13.02
C VAL A 77 4.11 1.61 12.97
N GLN A 78 4.17 2.34 14.08
CA GLN A 78 4.92 3.59 14.17
C GLN A 78 6.42 3.37 14.01
N GLN A 79 6.97 2.29 14.56
CA GLN A 79 8.38 1.93 14.38
C GLN A 79 8.69 1.55 12.93
N ALA A 80 7.86 0.73 12.28
CA ALA A 80 8.05 0.37 10.88
C ALA A 80 8.06 1.60 9.97
N ARG A 81 7.15 2.55 10.19
CA ARG A 81 7.10 3.82 9.46
C ARG A 81 8.36 4.65 9.63
N ARG A 82 8.86 4.79 10.86
CA ARG A 82 10.13 5.49 11.13
C ARG A 82 11.30 4.80 10.43
N GLN A 83 11.31 3.47 10.39
CA GLN A 83 12.33 2.71 9.68
C GLN A 83 12.25 2.90 8.16
N VAL A 84 11.05 3.00 7.57
CA VAL A 84 10.90 3.35 6.15
C VAL A 84 11.47 4.74 5.88
N LEU A 85 11.18 5.73 6.73
CA LEU A 85 11.69 7.10 6.58
C LEU A 85 13.22 7.22 6.77
N ALA A 86 13.81 6.36 7.59
CA ALA A 86 15.25 6.34 7.84
C ALA A 86 16.03 5.46 6.84
N GLY A 87 15.32 4.60 6.11
CA GLY A 87 15.90 3.64 5.18
C GLY A 87 16.19 4.23 3.79
N PRO A 88 16.70 3.40 2.86
CA PRO A 88 16.84 3.77 1.46
C PRO A 88 15.49 4.22 0.85
N PRO A 89 15.49 5.20 -0.06
CA PRO A 89 14.26 5.63 -0.73
C PRO A 89 13.59 4.48 -1.48
N SER A 90 12.27 4.35 -1.29
CA SER A 90 11.42 3.51 -2.14
C SER A 90 10.84 4.34 -3.29
N ALA A 91 10.40 3.67 -4.36
CA ALA A 91 9.67 4.33 -5.45
C ALA A 91 8.29 4.79 -4.99
N LEU A 92 7.66 3.99 -4.12
CA LEU A 92 6.47 4.37 -3.37
C LEU A 92 6.35 3.50 -2.13
N VAL A 93 5.60 4.01 -1.17
CA VAL A 93 5.11 3.26 -0.04
C VAL A 93 3.70 3.74 0.30
N THR A 94 2.84 2.85 0.75
CA THR A 94 1.54 3.20 1.31
C THR A 94 1.11 2.21 2.39
N THR A 95 0.45 2.69 3.44
CA THR A 95 -0.22 1.80 4.39
C THR A 95 -1.58 1.36 3.83
N LEU A 96 -2.05 0.22 4.30
CA LEU A 96 -3.33 -0.35 3.93
C LEU A 96 -4.25 -0.27 5.13
N LEU A 97 -5.47 0.24 4.94
CA LEU A 97 -6.45 0.40 6.03
C LEU A 97 -7.77 -0.29 5.71
N THR A 98 -8.38 -0.97 6.69
CA THR A 98 -9.78 -1.47 6.57
C THR A 98 -10.77 -0.33 6.74
N ASP A 99 -10.47 0.61 7.63
CA ASP A 99 -11.29 1.78 7.94
C ASP A 99 -10.40 3.01 8.20
N ALA A 100 -10.88 3.98 9.00
CA ALA A 100 -10.12 5.20 9.27
C ALA A 100 -8.99 5.03 10.28
N SER A 101 -8.92 3.91 11.00
CA SER A 101 -8.07 3.75 12.19
C SER A 101 -7.30 2.43 12.25
N HIS A 102 -7.69 1.42 11.48
CA HIS A 102 -7.07 0.09 11.55
C HIS A 102 -6.10 -0.17 10.41
N PHE A 103 -4.85 -0.46 10.78
CA PHE A 103 -3.79 -0.95 9.91
C PHE A 103 -4.06 -2.40 9.50
N GLU A 104 -3.99 -2.65 8.20
CA GLU A 104 -4.17 -3.96 7.55
C GLU A 104 -2.92 -4.43 6.80
N GLY A 105 -1.86 -3.61 6.79
CA GLY A 105 -0.64 -3.90 6.07
C GLY A 105 -0.07 -2.70 5.34
N ALA A 106 0.80 -2.97 4.38
CA ALA A 106 1.49 -1.95 3.59
C ALA A 106 1.83 -2.48 2.20
N LEU A 107 2.02 -1.56 1.26
CA LEU A 107 2.65 -1.83 -0.02
C LEU A 107 3.87 -0.92 -0.15
N THR A 108 5.04 -1.53 -0.35
CA THR A 108 6.29 -0.81 -0.63
C THR A 108 6.81 -1.28 -1.98
N ALA A 109 7.27 -0.36 -2.85
CA ALA A 109 7.77 -0.69 -4.18
C ALA A 109 9.17 -0.13 -4.46
N TRP A 110 9.96 -0.88 -5.23
CA TRP A 110 11.31 -0.52 -5.66
C TRP A 110 11.50 -0.80 -7.15
N ARG A 111 12.24 0.08 -7.83
CA ARG A 111 12.49 0.00 -9.29
C ARG A 111 13.95 -0.29 -9.64
N ASP A 112 14.84 -0.23 -8.67
CA ASP A 112 16.28 -0.47 -8.82
C ASP A 112 16.63 -1.96 -8.92
N GLY A 113 15.63 -2.85 -8.89
CA GLY A 113 15.85 -4.31 -8.89
C GLY A 113 16.42 -4.85 -7.58
N GLY A 114 16.61 -4.00 -6.56
CA GLY A 114 17.11 -4.39 -5.25
C GLY A 114 16.04 -5.08 -4.40
N VAL A 115 16.42 -6.14 -3.71
CA VAL A 115 15.60 -6.73 -2.65
C VAL A 115 15.90 -5.97 -1.36
N HIS A 116 15.07 -4.97 -1.06
CA HIS A 116 15.16 -4.23 0.19
C HIS A 116 14.35 -4.91 1.29
N GLU A 117 14.81 -4.79 2.54
CA GLU A 117 14.00 -5.23 3.69
C GLU A 117 12.83 -4.26 3.85
N ASP A 118 11.60 -4.78 3.89
CA ASP A 118 10.42 -3.99 4.21
C ASP A 118 10.20 -4.01 5.73
N PRO A 119 10.30 -2.86 6.43
CA PRO A 119 10.04 -2.79 7.87
C PRO A 119 8.67 -3.34 8.29
N PHE A 120 7.65 -3.20 7.45
CA PHE A 120 6.30 -3.70 7.74
C PHE A 120 6.23 -5.23 7.71
N ALA A 121 7.16 -5.92 7.03
CA ALA A 121 7.22 -7.38 7.01
C ALA A 121 7.53 -8.01 8.37
N ARG A 122 7.94 -7.20 9.36
CA ARG A 122 8.12 -7.62 10.75
C ARG A 122 6.80 -7.67 11.54
N ILE A 123 5.76 -7.00 11.04
CA ILE A 123 4.43 -6.94 11.67
C ILE A 123 3.55 -8.07 11.13
N PHE A 124 3.46 -8.19 9.80
CA PHE A 124 2.64 -9.20 9.14
C PHE A 124 3.38 -9.86 7.97
N PRO A 125 2.92 -11.03 7.49
CA PRO A 125 3.53 -11.70 6.33
C PRO A 125 3.56 -10.81 5.09
N ALA A 126 4.71 -10.78 4.42
CA ALA A 126 4.93 -10.09 3.16
C ALA A 126 4.89 -11.05 1.98
N ARG A 127 4.15 -10.70 0.93
CA ARG A 127 4.29 -11.31 -0.39
C ARG A 127 5.19 -10.42 -1.24
N ARG A 128 6.32 -10.96 -1.67
CA ARG A 128 7.24 -10.29 -2.60
C ARG A 128 6.91 -10.69 -4.02
N LEU A 129 6.56 -9.72 -4.86
CA LEU A 129 6.04 -9.98 -6.20
C LEU A 129 6.67 -8.99 -7.17
N GLN A 130 6.90 -9.42 -8.40
CA GLN A 130 7.12 -8.49 -9.51
C GLN A 130 5.74 -8.04 -10.01
N VAL A 131 5.53 -6.72 -10.04
CA VAL A 131 4.33 -6.09 -10.59
C VAL A 131 4.68 -5.47 -11.93
N GLY A 132 3.87 -5.77 -12.94
CA GLY A 132 3.99 -5.23 -14.29
C GLY A 132 3.72 -3.72 -14.37
N GLU A 133 3.70 -3.23 -15.59
CA GLU A 133 3.33 -1.84 -15.87
C GLU A 133 1.83 -1.58 -15.69
N GLY A 134 1.47 -0.30 -15.61
CA GLY A 134 0.08 0.15 -15.71
C GLY A 134 -0.66 0.35 -14.40
N LEU A 135 0.05 0.38 -13.27
CA LEU A 135 -0.56 0.61 -11.96
C LEU A 135 0.23 1.49 -11.01
N LEU A 136 1.52 1.23 -10.83
CA LEU A 136 2.30 1.80 -9.72
C LEU A 136 2.92 3.13 -10.12
N GLY A 137 2.43 4.23 -9.54
CA GLY A 137 3.00 5.56 -9.67
C GLY A 137 4.30 5.75 -8.87
N ASN A 138 4.65 7.01 -8.61
CA ASN A 138 5.73 7.36 -7.69
C ASN A 138 5.15 8.22 -6.57
N VAL A 139 5.37 7.78 -5.33
CA VAL A 139 4.92 8.51 -4.15
C VAL A 139 6.12 8.69 -3.25
N ALA A 140 6.67 9.91 -3.25
CA ALA A 140 7.72 10.25 -2.31
C ALA A 140 7.20 10.06 -0.88
N ALA A 141 8.02 9.48 -0.01
CA ALA A 141 7.72 9.47 1.41
C ALA A 141 7.54 10.92 1.91
N PRO A 142 6.65 11.17 2.87
CA PRO A 142 6.39 12.51 3.36
C PRO A 142 7.63 13.02 4.10
N SER A 143 7.85 14.33 4.09
CA SER A 143 8.98 14.94 4.77
C SER A 143 8.81 14.87 6.29
N GLY A 144 9.57 13.98 6.93
CA GLY A 144 9.82 13.98 8.38
C GLY A 144 8.66 13.49 9.26
N PRO A 145 8.81 13.58 10.60
CA PRO A 145 7.81 13.15 11.56
C PRO A 145 6.67 14.17 11.62
N VAL A 146 5.78 14.13 10.63
CA VAL A 146 4.57 14.95 10.63
C VAL A 146 3.64 14.44 11.74
N ILE A 147 3.04 15.36 12.49
CA ILE A 147 1.99 15.02 13.46
C ILE A 147 0.79 14.50 12.67
N GLU A 148 0.60 13.20 12.67
CA GLU A 148 -0.58 12.58 12.08
C GLU A 148 -1.68 12.47 13.12
N ARG A 149 -2.82 13.11 12.84
CA ARG A 149 -4.00 12.95 13.66
C ARG A 149 -4.54 11.52 13.49
N TYR A 150 -4.73 10.85 14.62
CA TYR A 150 -5.54 9.64 14.72
C TYR A 150 -6.88 9.85 14.00
N GLY A 151 -7.25 8.91 13.11
CA GLY A 151 -8.52 8.97 12.40
C GLY A 151 -8.59 9.92 11.19
N SER A 152 -7.46 10.31 10.59
CA SER A 152 -7.42 11.12 9.34
C SER A 152 -8.08 10.45 8.13
N ALA A 153 -8.48 9.18 8.26
CA ALA A 153 -9.09 8.34 7.24
C ALA A 153 -8.28 8.17 5.95
N SER A 154 -7.04 8.68 5.94
CA SER A 154 -6.17 8.77 4.78
C SER A 154 -4.97 7.86 5.00
N PRO A 155 -4.72 6.90 4.11
CA PRO A 155 -3.54 6.05 4.21
C PRO A 155 -2.25 6.87 4.14
N TRP A 156 -1.25 6.47 4.93
CA TRP A 156 0.10 7.03 4.81
C TRP A 156 0.63 6.70 3.40
N PRO A 157 1.38 7.59 2.72
CA PRO A 157 2.14 8.73 3.22
C PRO A 157 1.41 10.07 3.17
N GLN A 158 0.08 10.07 3.14
CA GLN A 158 -0.64 11.33 3.12
C GLN A 158 -0.47 12.13 4.42
N ASP A 159 0.01 13.37 4.26
CA ASP A 159 0.33 14.31 5.33
C ASP A 159 -0.52 15.60 5.28
N ARG A 160 -1.39 15.73 4.26
CA ARG A 160 -2.24 16.92 4.03
C ARG A 160 -3.72 16.57 4.15
N PHE A 161 -4.42 17.42 4.92
CA PHE A 161 -5.86 17.39 5.18
C PHE A 161 -6.62 18.23 4.15
#